data_AF-A0A093ZFQ4-F1
#
_entry.id   AF-A0A093ZFQ4-F1
#
_cell.length_a   1.000
_cell.length_b   1.000
_cell.length_c   1.000
_cell.angle_alpha   90.00
_cell.angle_beta   90.00
_cell.angle_gamma   90.00
#
_symmetry.space_group_name_H-M   'P 1'
#
loop_
_entity.id
_entity.type
_entity.pdbx_description
1 polymer ?
#
loop_
_entity_poly.entity_id
_entity_poly.type
_entity_poly.pdbx_seq_one_letter_code
_entity_poly.pdbx_strand_id
1 'polypeptide(L)'
;MAIIEEQPVAANVLGLVPQIWSNWKTKDTDGLPPAMVFLWAIAAVPFGTYAIVQHFNTPLQIQPQLLCTLSLISWVQILVYGNGWSWFKASIYGIVTAAIFGGVQAVLILTLR
;
A
#
# COMPACT_ATOMS: atom_id res chain seq x y z
N MET A 1 15.97 15.17 -20.47
CA MET A 1 15.00 15.98 -19.69
C MET A 1 13.78 15.11 -19.41
N ALA A 2 13.92 14.13 -18.50
CA ALA A 2 12.88 13.14 -18.17
C ALA A 2 12.91 12.82 -16.66
N ILE A 3 13.22 13.82 -15.82
CA ILE A 3 13.45 13.65 -14.38
C ILE A 3 12.39 14.38 -13.53
N ILE A 4 11.47 15.13 -14.16
CA ILE A 4 10.54 16.01 -13.41
C ILE A 4 9.11 15.41 -13.30
N GLU A 5 8.77 14.34 -14.04
CA GLU A 5 7.42 13.77 -14.00
C GLU A 5 7.21 12.67 -12.93
N GLU A 6 8.26 12.22 -12.23
CA GLU A 6 8.13 11.25 -11.13
C GLU A 6 7.76 11.89 -9.77
N GLN A 7 7.79 13.23 -9.67
CA GLN A 7 7.51 13.96 -8.43
C GLN A 7 6.06 13.85 -7.88
N PRO A 8 4.97 13.75 -8.67
CA PRO A 8 3.61 13.73 -8.11
C PRO A 8 3.22 12.38 -7.48
N VAL A 9 3.73 11.25 -7.99
CA VAL A 9 3.40 9.92 -7.43
C VAL A 9 4.27 9.61 -6.20
N ALA A 10 5.52 10.09 -6.19
CA ALA A 10 6.41 9.93 -5.04
C ALA A 10 5.91 10.76 -3.84
N ALA A 11 5.33 11.93 -4.11
CA ALA A 11 4.68 12.76 -3.10
C ALA A 11 3.53 12.04 -2.37
N ASN A 12 2.76 11.18 -3.04
CA ASN A 12 1.67 10.43 -2.40
C ASN A 12 2.20 9.38 -1.40
N VAL A 13 3.28 8.67 -1.75
CA VAL A 13 3.93 7.68 -0.86
C VAL A 13 4.65 8.38 0.29
N LEU A 14 5.34 9.49 0.02
CA LEU A 14 6.04 10.29 1.03
C LEU A 14 5.07 11.01 1.97
N GLY A 15 3.88 11.42 1.50
CA GLY A 15 2.83 12.05 2.31
C GLY A 15 2.10 11.08 3.25
N LEU A 16 2.05 9.79 2.90
CA LEU A 16 1.47 8.74 3.74
C LEU A 16 2.26 8.52 5.04
N VAL A 17 3.58 8.66 5.02
CA VAL A 17 4.46 8.42 6.18
C VAL A 17 4.16 9.35 7.37
N PRO A 18 4.12 10.69 7.21
CA PRO A 18 3.76 11.59 8.31
C PRO A 18 2.28 11.43 8.72
N GLN A 19 1.40 11.04 7.80
CA GLN A 19 -0.01 10.77 8.11
C GLN A 19 -0.17 9.51 8.98
N ILE A 20 0.56 8.43 8.68
CA ILE A 20 0.66 7.21 9.50
C ILE A 20 1.22 7.52 10.88
N TRP A 21 2.30 8.31 10.94
CA TRP A 21 2.94 8.69 12.20
C TRP A 21 2.02 9.56 13.08
N SER A 22 1.32 10.52 12.48
CA SER A 22 0.32 11.33 13.18
C SER A 22 -0.85 10.47 13.68
N ASN A 23 -1.36 9.53 12.87
CA ASN A 23 -2.41 8.59 13.29
C ASN A 23 -1.95 7.72 14.48
N TRP A 24 -0.72 7.22 14.44
CA TRP A 24 -0.15 6.42 15.53
C TRP A 24 0.00 7.23 16.83
N LYS A 25 0.31 8.53 16.72
CA LYS A 25 0.47 9.43 17.87
C LYS A 25 -0.86 9.84 18.48
N THR A 26 -1.89 10.10 17.67
CA THR A 26 -3.19 10.60 18.15
C THR A 26 -4.09 9.46 18.63
N LYS A 27 -3.87 8.21 18.19
CA LYS A 27 -4.74 7.04 18.49
C LYS A 27 -6.22 7.21 18.08
N ASP A 28 -6.54 8.29 17.38
CA ASP A 28 -7.82 8.53 16.74
C ASP A 28 -7.67 8.30 15.25
N THR A 29 -8.61 7.55 14.68
CA THR A 29 -8.69 7.25 13.24
C THR A 29 -9.86 7.98 12.58
N ASP A 30 -10.30 9.08 13.19
CA ASP A 30 -11.26 10.01 12.60
C ASP A 30 -10.57 10.87 11.54
N GLY A 31 -10.73 10.48 10.27
CA GLY A 31 -10.28 11.29 9.13
C GLY A 31 -9.78 10.51 7.92
N LEU A 32 -9.56 9.19 8.01
CA LEU A 32 -9.07 8.39 6.88
C LEU A 32 -10.03 7.23 6.55
N PRO A 33 -10.77 7.28 5.42
CA PRO A 33 -11.70 6.21 5.07
C PRO A 33 -10.95 4.88 4.89
N PRO A 34 -11.26 3.83 5.68
CA PRO A 34 -10.57 2.54 5.56
C PRO A 34 -10.70 1.94 4.15
N ALA A 35 -11.82 2.21 3.48
CA ALA A 35 -12.06 1.79 2.11
C ALA A 35 -11.08 2.42 1.11
N MET A 36 -10.66 3.67 1.32
CA MET A 36 -9.76 4.38 0.41
C MET A 36 -8.36 3.79 0.44
N VAL A 37 -7.84 3.55 1.65
CA VAL A 37 -6.52 2.93 1.87
C VAL A 37 -6.50 1.49 1.35
N PHE A 38 -7.60 0.75 1.53
CA PHE A 38 -7.73 -0.59 1.00
C PHE A 38 -7.78 -0.61 -0.53
N LEU A 39 -8.51 0.33 -1.16
CA LEU A 39 -8.53 0.50 -2.61
C LEU A 39 -7.15 0.86 -3.17
N TRP A 40 -6.35 1.65 -2.45
CA TRP A 40 -4.98 1.96 -2.84
C TRP A 40 -4.08 0.72 -2.81
N ALA A 41 -4.22 -0.13 -1.80
CA ALA A 41 -3.50 -1.40 -1.74
C ALA A 41 -3.88 -2.32 -2.91
N ILE A 42 -5.17 -2.39 -3.27
CA ILE A 42 -5.62 -3.15 -4.45
C ILE A 42 -5.04 -2.58 -5.73
N ALA A 43 -5.11 -1.26 -5.92
CA ALA A 43 -4.62 -0.59 -7.12
C ALA A 43 -3.10 -0.77 -7.31
N ALA A 44 -2.33 -0.85 -6.23
CA ALA A 44 -0.89 -1.05 -6.29
C ALA A 44 -0.48 -2.40 -6.92
N VAL A 45 -1.32 -3.44 -6.84
CA VAL A 45 -1.04 -4.79 -7.40
C VAL A 45 -0.93 -4.78 -8.94
N PRO A 46 -1.94 -4.33 -9.72
CA PRO A 46 -1.82 -4.25 -11.17
C PRO A 46 -0.76 -3.21 -11.60
N PHE A 47 -0.62 -2.08 -10.90
CA PHE A 47 0.42 -1.09 -11.20
C PHE A 47 1.83 -1.66 -11.04
N GLY A 48 2.10 -2.39 -9.96
CA GLY A 48 3.38 -3.05 -9.75
C GLY A 48 3.66 -4.15 -10.79
N THR A 49 2.63 -4.93 -11.15
CA THR A 49 2.75 -5.95 -12.21
C THR A 49 3.10 -5.31 -13.55
N TYR A 50 2.38 -4.26 -13.94
CA TYR A 50 2.63 -3.52 -15.18
C TYR A 50 4.04 -2.94 -15.22
N ALA A 51 4.52 -2.37 -14.11
CA ALA A 51 5.86 -1.79 -14.04
C ALA A 51 6.98 -2.83 -14.21
N ILE A 52 6.77 -4.04 -13.70
CA ILE A 52 7.72 -5.16 -13.83
C ILE A 52 7.71 -5.72 -15.26
N VAL A 53 6.52 -5.94 -15.84
CA VAL A 53 6.36 -6.49 -17.20
C VAL A 53 6.93 -5.54 -18.26
N GLN A 54 6.73 -4.22 -18.10
CA GLN A 54 7.25 -3.19 -19.01
C GLN A 54 8.73 -2.84 -18.78
N HIS A 55 9.41 -3.48 -17.81
CA HIS A 55 10.81 -3.22 -17.48
C HIS A 55 11.13 -1.73 -17.23
N PHE A 56 10.26 -1.01 -16.52
CA PHE A 56 10.51 0.40 -16.18
C PHE A 56 11.68 0.57 -15.21
N ASN A 57 12.16 1.81 -15.07
CA ASN A 57 13.24 2.16 -14.14
C ASN A 57 12.94 1.69 -12.72
N THR A 58 14.00 1.31 -11.99
CA THR A 58 13.92 0.80 -10.61
C THR A 58 13.05 1.65 -9.66
N PRO A 59 13.08 3.00 -9.68
CA PRO A 59 12.21 3.82 -8.82
C PRO A 59 10.71 3.60 -9.08
N LEU A 60 10.31 3.48 -10.34
CA LEU A 60 8.93 3.31 -10.77
C LEU A 60 8.39 1.91 -10.42
N GLN A 61 9.26 0.91 -10.27
CA GLN A 61 8.90 -0.43 -9.79
C GLN A 61 8.71 -0.47 -8.26
N ILE A 62 9.57 0.24 -7.52
CA ILE A 62 9.56 0.23 -6.04
C ILE A 62 8.37 1.01 -5.47
N GLN A 63 7.99 2.10 -6.15
CA GLN A 63 6.89 2.98 -5.74
C GLN A 63 5.55 2.27 -5.45
N PRO A 64 4.98 1.47 -6.36
CA PRO A 64 3.75 0.73 -6.09
C PRO A 64 3.93 -0.32 -4.98
N GLN A 65 5.11 -0.91 -4.82
CA GLN A 65 5.37 -1.86 -3.71
C GLN A 65 5.34 -1.17 -2.35
N LEU A 66 5.96 0.01 -2.24
CA LEU A 66 5.92 0.83 -1.03
C LEU A 66 4.49 1.32 -0.75
N LEU A 67 3.76 1.77 -1.76
CA LEU A 67 2.36 2.19 -1.62
C LEU A 67 1.48 1.04 -1.12
N CYS A 68 1.62 -0.16 -1.67
CA CYS A 68 0.89 -1.36 -1.25
C CYS A 68 1.15 -1.66 0.24
N THR A 69 2.43 -1.70 0.61
CA THR A 69 2.86 -2.08 1.96
C THR A 69 2.41 -1.05 3.00
N LEU A 70 2.63 0.24 2.74
CA LEU A 70 2.25 1.32 3.65
C LEU A 70 0.72 1.43 3.78
N SER A 71 -0.02 1.22 2.70
CA SER A 71 -1.49 1.21 2.74
C SER A 71 -2.02 0.04 3.57
N LEU A 72 -1.47 -1.17 3.40
CA LEU A 72 -1.85 -2.32 4.23
C LEU A 72 -1.56 -2.11 5.71
N ILE A 73 -0.39 -1.54 6.05
CA ILE A 73 -0.04 -1.23 7.44
C ILE A 73 -1.03 -0.21 8.03
N SER A 74 -1.31 0.87 7.29
CA SER A 74 -2.29 1.89 7.69
C SER A 74 -3.67 1.28 7.90
N TRP A 75 -4.07 0.36 7.02
CA TRP A 75 -5.37 -0.29 7.11
C TRP A 75 -5.47 -1.21 8.34
N VAL A 76 -4.42 -1.98 8.64
CA VAL A 76 -4.33 -2.77 9.88
C VAL A 76 -4.40 -1.86 11.11
N GLN A 77 -3.75 -0.70 11.08
CA GLN A 77 -3.84 0.28 12.17
C GLN A 77 -5.27 0.81 12.35
N ILE A 78 -5.99 1.11 11.26
CA ILE A 78 -7.40 1.54 11.33
C ILE A 78 -8.28 0.44 11.93
N LEU A 79 -8.05 -0.82 11.58
CA LEU A 79 -8.78 -1.96 12.18
C LEU A 79 -8.53 -2.12 13.69
N VAL A 80 -7.29 -1.93 14.14
CA VAL A 80 -6.94 -2.02 15.57
C VAL A 80 -7.53 -0.86 16.36
N TYR A 81 -7.33 0.37 15.90
CA TYR A 81 -7.69 1.57 16.66
C TYR A 81 -9.15 2.00 16.46
N GLY A 82 -9.69 1.89 15.24
CA GLY A 82 -11.06 2.32 14.93
C GLY A 82 -12.13 1.29 15.27
N ASN A 83 -11.83 -0.01 15.16
CA ASN A 83 -12.83 -1.07 15.35
C ASN A 83 -12.64 -1.88 16.66
N GLY A 84 -11.66 -1.49 17.49
CA GLY A 84 -11.35 -2.16 18.77
C GLY A 84 -10.88 -3.62 18.63
N TRP A 85 -10.42 -4.03 17.44
CA TRP A 85 -9.94 -5.39 17.23
C TRP A 85 -8.62 -5.63 17.98
N SER A 86 -8.43 -6.86 18.48
CA SER A 86 -7.14 -7.21 19.09
C SER A 86 -6.03 -7.14 18.05
N TRP A 87 -4.87 -6.61 18.46
CA TRP A 87 -3.71 -6.41 17.60
C TRP A 87 -3.29 -7.69 16.85
N PHE A 88 -3.45 -8.86 17.50
CA PHE A 88 -3.22 -10.17 16.89
C PHE A 88 -4.19 -10.49 15.75
N LYS A 89 -5.50 -10.28 15.94
CA LYS A 89 -6.52 -10.57 14.92
C LYS A 89 -6.34 -9.68 13.70
N ALA A 90 -6.09 -8.39 13.92
CA ALA A 90 -5.87 -7.43 12.84
C ALA A 90 -4.56 -7.71 12.07
N SER A 91 -3.48 -8.07 12.78
CA SER A 91 -2.20 -8.42 12.14
C SER A 91 -2.30 -9.67 11.28
N ILE A 92 -3.00 -10.71 11.76
CA ILE A 92 -3.27 -11.92 10.96
C ILE A 92 -4.04 -11.56 9.70
N TYR A 93 -5.10 -10.75 9.82
CA TYR A 93 -5.90 -10.35 8.67
C TYR A 93 -5.06 -9.55 7.65
N GLY A 94 -4.22 -8.63 8.12
CA GLY A 94 -3.28 -7.87 7.28
C GLY A 94 -2.29 -8.77 6.54
N ILE A 95 -1.68 -9.74 7.24
CA ILE A 95 -0.72 -10.67 6.65
C ILE A 95 -1.38 -11.57 5.60
N VAL A 96 -2.58 -12.10 5.87
CA VAL A 96 -3.34 -12.90 4.90
C VAL A 96 -3.64 -12.08 3.64
N THR A 97 -4.08 -10.84 3.83
CA THR A 97 -4.38 -9.94 2.71
C THR A 97 -3.11 -9.62 1.89
N ALA A 98 -1.99 -9.36 2.57
CA ALA A 98 -0.69 -9.14 1.94
C ALA A 98 -0.22 -10.36 1.13
N ALA A 99 -0.39 -11.57 1.68
CA ALA A 99 -0.04 -12.81 1.00
C ALA A 99 -0.90 -13.03 -0.26
N ILE A 100 -2.20 -12.73 -0.19
CA ILE A 100 -3.10 -12.80 -1.36
C ILE A 100 -2.64 -11.80 -2.43
N PHE A 101 -2.37 -10.54 -2.06
CA PHE A 101 -1.92 -9.53 -3.02
C PHE A 101 -0.57 -9.89 -3.65
N GLY A 102 0.39 -10.38 -2.88
CA GLY A 102 1.67 -10.88 -3.40
C GLY A 102 1.51 -12.09 -4.31
N GLY A 103 0.63 -13.03 -3.95
CA GLY A 103 0.30 -14.19 -4.78
C GLY A 103 -0.35 -13.80 -6.10
N VAL A 104 -1.34 -12.90 -6.08
CA VAL A 104 -1.99 -12.37 -7.29
C VAL A 104 -0.98 -11.65 -8.17
N GLN A 105 -0.12 -10.81 -7.58
CA GLN A 105 0.96 -10.14 -8.33
C GLN A 105 1.90 -11.17 -9.00
N ALA A 106 2.32 -12.20 -8.27
CA ALA A 106 3.19 -13.24 -8.81
C ALA A 106 2.53 -14.04 -9.95
N VAL A 107 1.25 -14.41 -9.81
CA VAL A 107 0.49 -15.09 -10.86
C VAL A 107 0.34 -14.21 -12.09
N LEU A 108 0.03 -12.92 -11.91
CA LEU A 108 -0.08 -11.97 -13.01
C LEU A 108 1.26 -11.81 -13.73
N ILE A 109 2.37 -11.66 -12.99
CA ILE A 109 3.70 -11.58 -13.60
C ILE A 109 4.00 -12.85 -14.39
N LEU A 110 3.73 -14.04 -13.84
CA LEU A 110 4.01 -15.31 -14.53
C LEU A 110 3.12 -15.53 -15.76
N THR A 111 1.89 -15.00 -15.76
CA THR A 111 0.96 -15.10 -16.89
C THR A 111 1.28 -14.10 -18.01
N LEU A 112 1.82 -12.93 -17.67
CA LEU A 112 2.09 -11.82 -18.61
C LEU A 112 3.55 -11.75 -19.10
N ARG A 113 4.47 -12.54 -18.53
CA ARG A 113 5.84 -12.69 -19.00
C ARG A 113 5.95 -13.76 -20.09
#